data_AF-A0A919I5S6-F1
#
_entry.id   AF-A0A919I5S6-F1
#
_cell.length_a   1.000
_cell.length_b   1.000
_cell.length_c   1.000
_cell.angle_alpha   90.00
_cell.angle_beta   90.00
_cell.angle_gamma   90.00
#
_symmetry.space_group_name_H-M   'P 1'
#
loop_
_entity.id
_entity.type
_entity.pdbx_description
1 polymer ?
#
loop_
_entity_poly.entity_id
_entity_poly.type
_entity_poly.pdbx_seq_one_letter_code
_entity_poly.pdbx_strand_id
1 'polypeptide(L)'
;MSCKDFETNIYVYDELSQSERTQLDIHLKTCLHCSALFQEIKQVQHLVSSVASEKPQPPHAARLTGTIMTKITKPVSRSWIEHAYDFLVSQRARYALTALSSGLVILFCIQSFDDTTPVQKPQSASLANTVILNAKLFGENFSHNREKRALFADCRSPFQSSRYYVNCVKSKLK
;
A
#
# COMPACT_ATOMS: atom_id res chain seq x y z
N MET A 1 26.57 9.03 -44.13
CA MET A 1 26.40 8.95 -42.66
C MET A 1 26.78 10.30 -42.08
N SER A 2 25.96 10.81 -41.17
CA SER A 2 26.24 12.01 -40.41
C SER A 2 27.14 11.69 -39.21
N CYS A 3 27.85 12.67 -38.62
CA CYS A 3 28.66 12.44 -37.42
C CYS A 3 27.86 11.82 -36.28
N LYS A 4 26.56 12.14 -36.17
CA LYS A 4 25.65 11.61 -35.15
C LYS A 4 25.44 10.09 -35.27
N ASP A 5 25.45 9.56 -36.50
CA ASP A 5 25.33 8.12 -36.73
C ASP A 5 26.62 7.41 -36.27
N PHE A 6 27.78 8.02 -36.51
CA PHE A 6 29.06 7.50 -36.03
C PHE A 6 29.20 7.57 -34.51
N GLU A 7 28.71 8.63 -33.86
CA GLU A 7 28.67 8.73 -32.40
C GLU A 7 27.88 7.57 -31.79
N THR A 8 26.73 7.23 -32.35
CA THR A 8 25.91 6.10 -31.88
C THR A 8 26.68 4.78 -32.04
N ASN A 9 27.31 4.59 -33.20
CA ASN A 9 28.10 3.40 -33.50
C ASN A 9 29.34 3.26 -32.61
N ILE A 10 29.91 4.36 -32.11
CA ILE A 10 31.04 4.31 -31.17
C ILE A 10 30.64 3.60 -29.86
N TYR A 11 29.45 3.86 -29.31
CA TYR A 11 29.00 3.24 -28.06
C TYR A 11 28.82 1.73 -28.17
N VAL A 12 28.50 1.23 -29.37
CA VAL A 12 28.23 -0.19 -29.67
C VAL A 12 29.35 -0.84 -30.48
N TYR A 13 30.58 -0.30 -30.41
CA TYR A 13 31.70 -0.73 -31.27
C TYR A 13 31.92 -2.25 -31.28
N ASP A 14 31.84 -2.89 -30.12
CA ASP A 14 32.05 -4.34 -29.96
C ASP A 14 30.89 -5.19 -30.52
N GLU A 15 29.75 -4.59 -30.83
CA GLU A 15 28.56 -5.24 -31.39
C GLU A 15 28.41 -4.99 -32.90
N LEU A 16 29.17 -4.03 -33.45
CA LEU A 16 29.16 -3.71 -34.89
C LEU A 16 29.66 -4.87 -35.76
N SER A 17 29.11 -4.98 -36.97
CA SER A 17 29.64 -5.85 -38.02
C SER A 17 31.02 -5.39 -38.50
N GLN A 18 31.80 -6.29 -39.11
CA GLN A 18 33.15 -5.96 -39.57
C GLN A 18 33.19 -4.84 -40.63
N SER A 19 32.15 -4.76 -41.48
CA SER A 19 31.96 -3.67 -42.44
C SER A 19 31.70 -2.32 -41.77
N GLU A 20 30.93 -2.29 -40.69
CA GLU A 20 30.61 -1.04 -39.99
C GLU A 20 31.79 -0.55 -39.15
N ARG A 21 32.54 -1.47 -38.54
CA ARG A 21 33.77 -1.13 -37.82
C ARG A 21 34.80 -0.47 -38.72
N THR A 22 35.02 -1.03 -39.91
CA THR A 22 36.00 -0.46 -40.86
C THR A 22 35.57 0.93 -41.33
N GLN A 23 34.28 1.16 -41.60
CA GLN A 23 33.76 2.50 -41.93
C GLN A 23 33.95 3.49 -40.78
N LEU A 24 33.72 3.05 -39.54
CA LEU A 24 33.90 3.87 -38.36
C LEU A 24 35.39 4.18 -38.12
N ASP A 25 36.29 3.21 -38.26
CA ASP A 25 37.74 3.40 -38.13
C ASP A 25 38.28 4.40 -39.17
N ILE A 26 37.72 4.41 -40.38
CA ILE A 26 38.03 5.42 -41.40
C ILE A 26 37.54 6.79 -40.96
N HIS A 27 36.32 6.89 -40.43
CA HIS A 27 35.76 8.15 -39.91
C HIS A 27 36.58 8.71 -38.75
N LEU A 28 37.02 7.87 -37.81
CA LEU A 28 37.85 8.27 -36.65
C LEU A 28 39.20 8.89 -37.06
N LYS A 29 39.73 8.56 -38.25
CA LYS A 29 40.95 9.18 -38.80
C LYS A 29 40.73 10.58 -39.34
N THR A 30 39.49 10.93 -39.70
CA THR A 30 39.15 12.20 -40.34
C THR A 30 38.46 13.17 -39.40
N CYS A 31 37.65 12.68 -38.45
CA CYS A 31 36.92 13.49 -37.49
C CYS A 31 37.59 13.45 -36.11
N LEU A 32 38.22 14.57 -35.72
CA LEU A 32 38.87 14.71 -34.41
C LEU A 32 37.87 14.57 -33.25
N HIS A 33 36.63 15.05 -33.40
CA HIS A 33 35.61 14.97 -32.37
C HIS A 33 35.22 13.53 -32.05
N CYS A 34 34.87 12.75 -33.08
CA CYS A 34 34.53 11.35 -32.92
C CYS A 34 35.73 10.52 -32.45
N SER A 35 36.95 10.89 -32.84
CA SER A 35 38.19 10.27 -32.36
C SER A 35 38.37 10.46 -30.84
N ALA A 36 38.17 11.68 -30.33
CA ALA A 36 38.26 11.97 -28.91
C ALA A 36 37.20 11.19 -28.11
N LEU A 37 35.94 11.20 -28.58
CA LEU A 37 34.84 10.48 -27.94
C LEU A 37 35.11 8.96 -27.88
N PHE A 38 35.66 8.38 -28.96
CA PHE A 38 36.03 6.97 -28.99
C PHE A 38 37.14 6.63 -27.97
N GLN A 39 38.12 7.51 -27.80
CA GLN A 39 39.17 7.32 -26.81
C GLN A 39 38.63 7.38 -25.38
N GLU A 40 37.74 8.32 -25.07
CA GLU A 40 37.10 8.43 -23.75
C GLU A 40 36.32 7.15 -23.40
N ILE A 41 35.53 6.64 -24.35
CA ILE A 41 34.75 5.41 -24.13
C ILE A 41 35.66 4.21 -23.92
N LYS A 42 36.76 4.08 -24.69
CA LYS A 42 37.75 3.02 -24.46
C LYS A 42 38.39 3.11 -23.07
N GLN A 43 38.69 4.31 -22.59
CA GLN A 43 39.23 4.49 -21.24
C GLN A 43 38.21 4.08 -20.17
N VAL A 44 36.94 4.46 -20.32
CA VAL A 44 35.86 4.05 -19.42
C VAL A 44 35.69 2.53 -19.44
N GLN A 45 35.68 1.91 -20.61
CA GLN A 45 35.55 0.47 -20.76
C GLN A 45 36.73 -0.29 -20.12
N HIS A 46 37.95 0.21 -20.27
CA HIS A 46 39.12 -0.31 -19.59
C HIS A 46 39.00 -0.20 -18.05
N LEU A 47 38.48 0.91 -17.55
CA LEU A 47 38.26 1.11 -16.12
C LEU A 47 37.15 0.22 -15.57
N VAL A 48 36.04 0.07 -16.29
CA VAL A 48 34.95 -0.83 -15.89
C VAL A 48 35.41 -2.27 -15.88
N SER A 49 36.15 -2.70 -16.91
CA SER A 49 36.69 -4.07 -16.98
C SER A 49 37.73 -4.34 -15.89
N SER A 50 38.59 -3.37 -15.55
CA SER A 50 39.54 -3.54 -14.45
C SER A 50 38.83 -3.68 -13.10
N VAL A 51 37.83 -2.85 -12.83
CA VAL A 51 37.02 -2.92 -11.60
C VAL A 51 36.16 -4.18 -11.56
N ALA A 52 35.61 -4.63 -12.70
CA ALA A 52 34.80 -5.85 -12.76
C ALA A 52 35.61 -7.12 -12.43
N SER A 53 36.92 -7.11 -12.70
CA SER A 53 37.81 -8.21 -12.35
C SER A 53 38.15 -8.25 -10.85
N GLU A 54 37.94 -7.15 -10.14
CA GLU A 54 38.19 -7.06 -8.71
C GLU A 54 37.04 -7.68 -7.92
N LYS A 55 37.31 -8.78 -7.22
CA LYS A 55 36.34 -9.33 -6.27
C LYS A 55 36.26 -8.40 -5.07
N PRO A 56 35.11 -7.75 -4.81
CA PRO A 56 34.99 -6.92 -3.63
C PRO A 56 35.19 -7.79 -2.39
N GLN A 57 36.17 -7.43 -1.55
CA GLN A 57 36.34 -8.01 -0.22
C GLN A 57 35.69 -7.06 0.79
N PRO A 58 34.40 -7.24 1.12
CA PRO A 58 33.76 -6.38 2.10
C PRO A 58 34.44 -6.57 3.46
N PRO A 59 34.73 -5.49 4.20
CA PRO A 59 35.13 -5.60 5.59
C PRO A 59 34.01 -6.32 6.35
N HIS A 60 34.38 -7.37 7.09
CA HIS A 60 33.44 -8.24 7.81
C HIS A 60 32.47 -9.05 6.92
N ALA A 61 32.96 -9.66 5.83
CA ALA A 61 32.18 -10.54 4.95
C ALA A 61 31.29 -11.56 5.71
N ALA A 62 31.79 -12.17 6.79
CA ALA A 62 31.03 -13.11 7.61
C ALA A 62 29.80 -12.47 8.29
N ARG A 63 29.89 -11.21 8.74
CA ARG A 63 28.78 -10.47 9.35
C ARG A 63 27.72 -10.12 8.31
N LEU A 64 28.13 -9.86 7.07
CA LEU A 64 27.23 -9.57 5.97
C LEU A 64 26.40 -10.82 5.61
N THR A 65 27.05 -11.98 5.49
CA THR A 65 26.35 -13.27 5.28
C THR A 65 25.38 -13.59 6.42
N GLY A 66 25.79 -13.39 7.67
CA GLY A 66 24.91 -13.58 8.83
C GLY A 66 23.70 -12.63 8.82
N THR A 67 23.89 -11.37 8.43
CA THR A 67 22.81 -10.38 8.33
C THR A 67 21.82 -10.72 7.21
N ILE A 68 22.32 -11.21 6.07
CA ILE A 68 21.48 -11.64 4.94
C ILE A 68 20.71 -12.90 5.35
N MET A 69 21.39 -13.91 5.88
CA MET A 69 20.75 -15.16 6.27
C MET A 69 19.69 -14.94 7.35
N THR A 70 19.94 -14.10 8.34
CA THR A 70 18.93 -13.75 9.36
C THR A 70 17.75 -12.96 8.83
N LYS A 71 17.85 -12.29 7.67
CA LYS A 71 16.70 -11.66 7.00
C LYS A 71 15.93 -12.64 6.12
N ILE A 72 16.60 -13.61 5.51
CA ILE A 72 15.96 -14.63 4.66
C ILE A 72 15.26 -15.71 5.50
N THR A 73 15.86 -16.12 6.62
CA THR A 73 15.35 -17.21 7.47
C THR A 73 14.33 -16.76 8.52
N LYS A 74 14.08 -15.46 8.68
CA LYS A 74 12.99 -15.01 9.55
C LYS A 74 11.68 -15.49 8.93
N PRO A 75 10.96 -16.45 9.55
CA PRO A 75 9.60 -16.70 9.14
C PRO A 75 8.87 -15.37 9.30
N VAL A 76 8.17 -14.93 8.25
CA VAL A 76 7.23 -13.82 8.36
C VAL A 76 6.37 -14.17 9.57
N SER A 77 6.48 -13.39 10.65
CA SER A 77 5.70 -13.62 11.84
C SER A 77 4.26 -13.36 11.45
N ARG A 78 3.56 -14.41 10.99
CA ARG A 78 2.16 -14.32 10.60
C ARG A 78 1.41 -13.81 11.80
N SER A 79 0.91 -12.59 11.66
CA SER A 79 0.07 -11.98 12.68
C SER A 79 -1.12 -12.90 12.93
N TRP A 80 -1.59 -12.98 14.17
CA TRP A 80 -2.84 -13.67 14.51
C TRP A 80 -4.02 -13.24 13.60
N ILE A 81 -3.95 -12.02 13.05
CA ILE A 81 -4.89 -11.46 12.09
C ILE A 81 -4.88 -12.24 10.76
N GLU A 82 -3.72 -12.67 10.27
CA GLU A 82 -3.64 -13.46 9.03
C GLU A 82 -4.17 -14.88 9.23
N HIS A 83 -3.95 -15.49 10.40
CA HIS A 83 -4.56 -16.77 10.73
C HIS A 83 -6.08 -16.69 10.86
N ALA A 84 -6.60 -15.63 11.46
CA ALA A 84 -8.04 -15.40 11.54
C ALA A 84 -8.65 -15.19 10.13
N TYR A 85 -7.95 -14.48 9.25
CA TYR A 85 -8.37 -14.26 7.88
C TYR A 85 -8.37 -15.57 7.07
N ASP A 86 -7.31 -16.37 7.12
CA ASP A 86 -7.24 -17.68 6.46
C ASP A 86 -8.34 -18.63 6.96
N PHE A 87 -8.63 -18.60 8.27
CA PHE A 87 -9.72 -19.39 8.83
C PHE A 87 -11.10 -18.93 8.33
N LEU A 88 -11.37 -17.63 8.31
CA LEU A 88 -12.63 -17.06 7.80
C LEU A 88 -12.80 -17.27 6.29
N VAL A 89 -11.70 -17.28 5.53
CA VAL A 89 -11.70 -17.54 4.09
C VAL A 89 -11.82 -19.02 3.76
N SER A 90 -11.53 -19.92 4.72
CA SER A 90 -11.67 -21.36 4.52
C SER A 90 -13.13 -21.75 4.20
N GLN A 91 -13.32 -22.68 3.25
CA GLN A 91 -14.65 -23.11 2.83
C GLN A 91 -15.49 -23.66 3.99
N ARG A 92 -14.85 -24.31 4.97
CA ARG A 92 -15.51 -24.87 6.15
C ARG A 92 -16.14 -23.80 7.03
N ALA A 93 -15.45 -22.68 7.26
CA ALA A 93 -15.99 -21.57 8.03
C ALA A 93 -17.18 -20.92 7.33
N ARG A 94 -17.14 -20.81 5.98
CA ARG A 94 -18.26 -20.28 5.20
C ARG A 94 -19.52 -21.14 5.34
N TYR A 95 -19.40 -22.47 5.20
CA TYR A 95 -20.54 -23.36 5.37
C TYR A 95 -21.10 -23.35 6.79
N ALA A 96 -20.23 -23.31 7.81
CA ALA A 96 -20.65 -23.23 9.20
C ALA A 96 -21.42 -21.92 9.49
N LEU A 97 -20.90 -20.78 9.02
CA LEU A 97 -21.56 -19.48 9.19
C LEU A 97 -22.90 -19.41 8.43
N THR A 98 -22.99 -19.98 7.23
CA THR A 98 -24.26 -20.04 6.49
C THR A 98 -25.29 -20.91 7.18
N ALA A 99 -24.88 -22.08 7.70
CA ALA A 99 -25.79 -22.97 8.42
C ALA A 99 -26.28 -22.36 9.73
N LEU A 100 -25.41 -21.64 10.44
CA LEU A 100 -25.75 -20.93 11.67
C LEU A 100 -26.71 -19.77 11.38
N SER A 101 -26.43 -18.98 10.33
CA SER A 101 -27.32 -17.90 9.87
C SER A 101 -28.70 -18.42 9.49
N SER A 102 -28.77 -19.47 8.67
CA SER A 102 -30.06 -20.06 8.26
C SER A 102 -30.81 -20.67 9.44
N GLY A 103 -30.09 -21.31 10.38
CA GLY A 103 -30.67 -21.85 11.60
C GLY A 103 -31.30 -20.77 12.48
N LEU A 104 -30.61 -19.63 12.65
CA LEU A 104 -31.15 -18.48 13.39
C LEU A 104 -32.39 -17.89 12.72
N VAL A 105 -32.42 -17.80 11.39
CA VAL A 105 -33.60 -17.32 10.65
C VAL A 105 -34.78 -18.29 10.85
N ILE A 106 -34.55 -19.60 10.76
CA ILE A 106 -35.60 -20.61 10.97
C ILE A 106 -36.14 -20.53 12.40
N LEU A 107 -35.25 -20.44 13.40
CA LEU A 107 -35.63 -20.30 14.80
C LEU A 107 -36.48 -19.03 15.03
N PHE A 108 -36.06 -17.91 14.44
CA PHE A 108 -36.79 -16.65 14.52
C PHE A 108 -38.17 -16.74 13.86
N CYS A 109 -38.28 -17.43 12.71
CA CYS A 109 -39.57 -17.66 12.06
C CYS A 109 -40.50 -18.47 12.95
N ILE A 110 -40.04 -19.58 13.54
CA ILE A 110 -40.85 -20.41 14.45
C ILE A 110 -41.38 -19.55 15.61
N GLN A 111 -40.51 -18.78 16.24
CA GLN A 111 -40.89 -17.91 17.35
C GLN A 111 -41.88 -16.82 16.94
N SER A 112 -41.72 -16.25 15.73
CA SER A 112 -42.63 -15.21 15.21
C SER A 112 -44.03 -15.74 14.89
N PHE A 113 -44.16 -17.03 14.56
CA PHE A 113 -45.47 -17.65 14.31
C PHE A 113 -46.15 -18.11 15.60
N ASP A 114 -45.40 -18.51 16.64
CA ASP A 114 -45.98 -18.81 17.96
C ASP A 114 -46.62 -17.59 18.63
N ASP A 115 -46.12 -16.38 18.36
CA ASP A 115 -46.69 -15.12 18.86
C ASP A 115 -48.01 -14.69 18.15
N THR A 116 -48.58 -15.50 17.25
CA THR A 116 -49.90 -15.23 16.63
C THR A 116 -51.09 -15.69 17.49
N THR A 117 -51.03 -15.48 18.80
CA THR A 117 -52.21 -15.52 19.69
C THR A 117 -52.74 -14.09 19.94
N PRO A 118 -54.06 -13.90 20.09
CA PRO A 118 -54.72 -12.65 19.74
C PRO A 118 -54.46 -11.53 20.75
N VAL A 119 -54.22 -10.34 20.20
CA VAL A 119 -54.38 -8.98 20.75
C VAL A 119 -55.10 -8.96 22.12
N GLN A 120 -54.33 -8.89 23.21
CA GLN A 120 -54.83 -8.37 24.48
C GLN A 120 -54.67 -6.84 24.50
N LYS A 121 -55.77 -6.16 24.86
CA LYS A 121 -55.92 -4.71 25.02
C LYS A 121 -54.70 -4.06 25.72
N PRO A 122 -54.32 -2.83 25.36
CA PRO A 122 -53.26 -2.11 26.07
C PRO A 122 -53.75 -1.78 27.48
N GLN A 123 -53.29 -2.54 28.47
CA GLN A 123 -53.36 -2.13 29.87
C GLN A 123 -52.34 -1.02 30.08
N SER A 124 -52.88 0.13 30.44
CA SER A 124 -52.16 1.33 30.81
C SER A 124 -51.45 1.16 32.16
N ALA A 125 -50.34 1.90 32.27
CA ALA A 125 -49.65 2.30 33.49
C ALA A 125 -48.74 1.27 34.20
N SER A 126 -47.46 1.35 33.84
CA SER A 126 -46.36 1.31 34.81
C SER A 126 -45.31 2.32 34.37
N LEU A 127 -45.32 3.47 35.03
CA LEU A 127 -44.50 4.64 34.77
C LEU A 127 -43.23 4.51 35.62
N ALA A 128 -42.21 3.85 35.08
CA ALA A 128 -40.85 3.88 35.62
C ALA A 128 -39.85 3.62 34.48
N ASN A 129 -39.17 4.68 34.06
CA ASN A 129 -37.97 4.66 33.21
C ASN A 129 -38.09 3.98 31.85
N THR A 130 -39.13 4.30 31.08
CA THR A 130 -39.11 4.04 29.64
C THR A 130 -38.31 5.14 28.96
N VAL A 131 -37.04 4.86 28.66
CA VAL A 131 -36.32 5.58 27.60
C VAL A 131 -37.11 5.32 26.32
N ILE A 132 -37.97 6.27 25.95
CA ILE A 132 -38.69 6.22 24.69
C ILE A 132 -37.62 6.40 23.61
N LEU A 133 -37.23 5.28 22.99
CA LEU A 133 -36.33 5.26 21.85
C LEU A 133 -37.06 5.81 20.63
N ASN A 134 -37.33 7.12 20.62
CA ASN A 134 -37.96 7.78 19.51
C ASN A 134 -36.90 8.03 18.45
N ALA A 135 -36.95 7.26 17.36
CA ALA A 135 -36.03 7.40 16.22
C ALA A 135 -35.96 8.83 15.68
N LYS A 136 -37.04 9.61 15.83
CA LYS A 136 -37.07 11.04 15.46
C LYS A 136 -36.16 11.89 16.35
N LEU A 137 -36.15 11.66 17.66
CA LEU A 137 -35.26 12.34 18.61
C LEU A 137 -33.79 11.96 18.41
N PHE A 138 -33.51 10.72 17.99
CA PHE A 138 -32.15 10.32 17.60
C PHE A 138 -31.72 10.98 16.30
N GLY A 139 -32.60 11.03 15.30
CA GLY A 139 -32.35 11.71 14.03
C GLY A 139 -32.04 13.20 14.23
N GLU A 140 -32.86 13.90 15.03
CA GLU A 140 -32.67 15.32 15.31
C GLU A 140 -31.39 15.60 16.11
N ASN A 141 -31.05 14.77 17.12
CA ASN A 141 -29.78 14.91 17.84
C ASN A 141 -28.54 14.57 17.00
N PHE A 142 -28.63 13.60 16.08
CA PHE A 142 -27.54 13.30 15.16
C PHE A 142 -27.33 14.43 14.15
N SER A 143 -28.41 15.02 13.64
CA SER A 143 -28.36 16.13 12.68
C SER A 143 -27.70 17.36 13.29
N HIS A 144 -28.15 17.76 14.50
CA HIS A 144 -27.60 18.89 15.22
C HIS A 144 -26.11 18.70 15.60
N ASN A 145 -25.71 17.47 15.96
CA ASN A 145 -24.29 17.17 16.21
C ASN A 145 -23.45 17.08 14.93
N ARG A 146 -24.06 16.80 13.77
CA ARG A 146 -23.38 16.79 12.46
C ARG A 146 -23.01 18.20 12.02
N GLU A 147 -23.89 19.18 12.23
CA GLU A 147 -23.58 20.61 11.97
C GLU A 147 -22.44 21.11 12.86
N LYS A 148 -22.46 20.76 14.15
CA LYS A 148 -21.35 21.09 15.07
C LYS A 148 -20.04 20.44 14.64
N ARG A 149 -20.06 19.19 14.16
CA ARG A 149 -18.86 18.50 13.64
C ARG A 149 -18.38 19.10 12.32
N ALA A 150 -19.27 19.62 11.48
CA ALA A 150 -18.91 20.28 10.23
C ALA A 150 -18.14 21.60 10.48
N LEU A 151 -18.51 22.37 11.51
CA LEU A 151 -17.81 23.61 11.88
C LEU A 151 -16.33 23.42 12.26
N PHE A 152 -15.95 22.22 12.73
CA PHE A 152 -14.58 21.89 13.12
C PHE A 152 -13.89 20.91 12.15
N ALA A 153 -14.51 20.59 11.01
CA ALA A 153 -13.93 19.72 10.00
C ALA A 153 -12.66 20.33 9.39
N ASP A 154 -12.66 21.65 9.19
CA ASP A 154 -11.51 22.41 8.66
C ASP A 154 -10.29 22.43 9.60
N CYS A 155 -10.50 22.14 10.89
CA CYS A 155 -9.41 22.08 11.86
C CYS A 155 -8.66 20.74 11.85
N ARG A 156 -9.12 19.75 11.07
CA ARG A 156 -8.54 18.40 11.04
C ARG A 156 -7.42 18.33 10.00
N SER A 157 -6.19 18.57 10.44
CA SER A 157 -5.00 18.38 9.58
C SER A 157 -4.57 16.89 9.53
N PRO A 158 -3.99 16.41 8.41
CA PRO A 158 -3.49 15.04 8.28
C PRO A 158 -2.24 14.76 9.14
N PHE A 159 -1.62 15.79 9.72
CA PHE A 159 -0.52 15.64 10.67
C PHE A 159 -1.06 15.76 12.09
N GLN A 160 -0.91 14.68 12.88
CA GLN A 160 -1.46 14.49 14.24
C GLN A 160 -0.84 15.40 15.32
N SER A 161 -0.75 16.71 15.11
CA SER A 161 -0.37 17.65 16.17
C SER A 161 -1.61 18.09 16.94
N SER A 162 -1.85 17.46 18.10
CA SER A 162 -2.98 17.78 18.99
C SER A 162 -3.05 19.26 19.36
N ARG A 163 -1.90 19.94 19.44
CA ARG A 163 -1.80 21.39 19.73
C ARG A 163 -2.39 22.28 18.64
N TYR A 164 -2.26 21.91 17.36
CA TYR A 164 -2.82 22.69 16.25
C TYR A 164 -4.34 22.61 16.23
N TYR A 165 -4.89 21.42 16.46
CA TYR A 165 -6.33 21.21 16.54
C TYR A 165 -6.97 22.03 17.66
N VAL A 166 -6.39 22.01 18.87
CA VAL A 166 -6.91 22.76 20.02
C VAL A 166 -6.89 24.27 19.78
N ASN A 167 -5.84 24.80 19.15
CA ASN A 167 -5.77 26.22 18.82
C ASN A 167 -6.80 26.65 17.75
N CYS A 168 -7.03 25.81 16.73
CA CYS A 168 -8.05 26.05 15.70
C CYS A 168 -9.48 26.00 16.25
N VAL A 169 -9.76 25.07 17.18
CA VAL A 169 -11.05 25.02 17.87
C VAL A 169 -11.24 26.25 18.75
N LYS A 170 -10.20 26.70 19.46
CA LYS A 170 -10.25 27.87 20.33
C LYS A 170 -10.48 29.18 19.57
N SER A 171 -10.00 29.31 18.33
CA SER A 171 -10.23 30.50 17.50
C SER A 171 -11.64 30.57 16.91
N LYS A 172 -12.31 29.44 16.72
CA LYS A 172 -13.68 29.35 16.19
C LYS A 172 -14.78 29.47 17.26
N LEU A 173 -14.42 29.35 18.53
CA LEU A 173 -15.32 29.45 19.70
C LEU A 173 -15.31 30.84 20.36
N LYS A 174 -14.67 31.83 19.74
CA LYS A 174 -14.59 33.22 20.22
C LYS A 174 -15.39 34.13 19.30
#